data_AF-T0QFY0-F1
#
_entry.id   AF-T0QFY0-F1
#
_cell.length_a   1.000
_cell.length_b   1.000
_cell.length_c   1.000
_cell.angle_alpha   90.00
_cell.angle_beta   90.00
_cell.angle_gamma   90.00
#
_symmetry.space_group_name_H-M   'P 1'
#
loop_
_entity.id
_entity.type
_entity.pdbx_description
1 polymer ?
#
loop_
_entity_poly.entity_id
_entity_poly.type
_entity_poly.pdbx_seq_one_letter_code
_entity_poly.pdbx_strand_id
1 'polypeptide(L)'
;MLSSGARLAARESTKDDGSLARPGYLAQLVAECTATTTPPDAKLQCVAHLANFGYDPINYMHLLRLNVLDLFVDVLDEALQSPSATEMTTSFARLAMQGICNVAADPRFQVLLMQNDALPLVVAASQVEDKATRVSGLTTLFFLLDAPPNVVPEAALRKDASIHAVVAVAARASETVIANTGQAFLSRCAELAADDALDEAAMAR
;
A
#
# COMPACT_ATOMS: atom_id res chain seq x y z
N MET A 1 -17.18 11.01 10.60
CA MET A 1 -18.34 11.40 9.77
C MET A 1 -18.36 10.49 8.54
N LEU A 2 -19.10 9.38 8.59
CA LEU A 2 -19.24 8.50 7.43
C LEU A 2 -20.28 9.10 6.48
N SER A 3 -19.85 9.43 5.26
CA SER A 3 -20.75 9.87 4.19
C SER A 3 -21.74 8.75 3.87
N SER A 4 -23.04 9.05 3.81
CA SER A 4 -24.05 8.03 3.48
C SER A 4 -23.78 7.42 2.10
N GLY A 5 -24.17 6.17 1.87
CA GLY A 5 -24.01 5.51 0.56
C GLY A 5 -24.57 6.33 -0.60
N ALA A 6 -25.66 7.06 -0.37
CA ALA A 6 -26.24 8.01 -1.33
C ALA A 6 -25.32 9.21 -1.65
N ARG A 7 -24.61 9.75 -0.66
CA ARG A 7 -23.64 10.85 -0.86
C ARG A 7 -22.37 10.37 -1.57
N LEU A 8 -22.00 9.11 -1.37
CA LEU A 8 -20.89 8.47 -2.07
C LEU A 8 -21.25 8.21 -3.54
N ALA A 9 -22.44 7.68 -3.83
CA ALA A 9 -22.94 7.53 -5.18
C ALA A 9 -23.05 8.87 -5.93
N ALA A 10 -23.43 9.95 -5.23
CA ALA A 10 -23.47 11.30 -5.81
C ALA A 10 -22.08 11.88 -6.18
N ARG A 11 -20.97 11.25 -5.78
CA ARG A 11 -19.60 11.61 -6.20
C ARG A 11 -19.17 10.94 -7.51
N GLU A 12 -19.92 9.95 -7.99
CA GLU A 12 -19.72 9.43 -9.32
C GLU A 12 -20.25 10.47 -10.32
N SER A 13 -19.44 10.86 -11.30
CA SER A 13 -19.87 11.84 -12.30
C SER A 13 -21.07 11.27 -13.06
N THR A 14 -22.23 11.90 -12.90
CA THR A 14 -23.41 11.73 -13.75
C THR A 14 -23.56 12.90 -14.72
N LYS A 15 -22.49 13.68 -14.95
CA LYS A 15 -22.57 14.89 -15.78
C LYS A 15 -22.67 14.50 -17.26
N ASP A 16 -23.75 14.93 -17.90
CA ASP A 16 -23.99 14.88 -19.35
C ASP A 16 -23.12 15.88 -20.15
N ASP A 17 -21.95 16.26 -19.62
CA ASP A 17 -21.02 17.21 -20.24
C ASP A 17 -19.92 16.52 -21.10
N GLY A 18 -20.04 15.21 -21.30
CA GLY A 18 -19.03 14.39 -21.99
C GLY A 18 -17.90 13.91 -21.08
N SER A 19 -17.95 14.17 -19.78
CA SER A 19 -17.03 13.55 -18.81
C SER A 19 -17.26 12.04 -18.69
N LEU A 20 -16.18 11.27 -18.58
CA LEU A 20 -16.29 9.83 -18.36
C LEU A 20 -16.90 9.54 -16.98
N ALA A 21 -17.77 8.52 -16.93
CA ALA A 21 -18.17 7.91 -15.67
C ALA A 21 -16.92 7.42 -14.90
N ARG A 22 -17.00 7.34 -13.56
CA ARG A 22 -15.88 6.94 -12.69
C ARG A 22 -15.10 5.70 -13.20
N PRO A 23 -15.75 4.61 -13.64
CA PRO A 23 -15.02 3.44 -14.15
C PRO A 23 -14.22 3.76 -15.43
N GLY A 24 -14.81 4.54 -16.34
CA GLY A 24 -14.16 4.94 -17.59
C GLY A 24 -12.97 5.85 -17.36
N TYR A 25 -13.08 6.79 -16.42
CA TYR A 25 -11.96 7.67 -16.05
C TYR A 25 -10.80 6.89 -15.43
N LEU A 26 -11.08 5.96 -14.51
CA LEU A 26 -10.04 5.11 -13.92
C LEU A 26 -9.38 4.21 -14.96
N ALA A 27 -10.15 3.66 -15.90
CA ALA A 27 -9.61 2.86 -17.01
C ALA A 27 -8.70 3.71 -17.93
N GLN A 28 -9.08 4.96 -18.21
CA GLN A 28 -8.25 5.89 -18.97
C GLN A 28 -6.93 6.18 -18.25
N LEU A 29 -6.95 6.44 -16.94
CA LEU A 29 -5.73 6.66 -16.16
C LEU A 29 -4.79 5.44 -16.22
N VAL A 30 -5.31 4.22 -16.11
CA VAL A 30 -4.50 3.00 -16.22
C VAL A 30 -3.89 2.86 -17.61
N ALA A 31 -4.67 3.15 -18.66
CA ALA A 31 -4.16 3.14 -20.04
C ALA A 31 -3.06 4.18 -20.26
N GLU A 32 -3.23 5.39 -19.72
CA GLU A 32 -2.23 6.46 -19.83
C GLU A 32 -0.95 6.14 -19.03
N CYS A 33 -1.05 5.55 -17.84
CA CYS A 33 0.11 5.08 -17.05
C CYS A 33 0.97 4.07 -17.84
N THR A 34 0.33 3.15 -18.54
CA THR A 34 0.99 1.98 -19.14
C THR A 34 1.41 2.20 -20.60
N ALA A 35 0.83 3.19 -21.29
CA ALA A 35 1.18 3.48 -22.67
C ALA A 35 2.65 3.92 -22.82
N THR A 36 3.33 3.35 -23.80
CA THR A 36 4.75 3.66 -24.10
C THR A 36 4.93 5.06 -24.67
N THR A 37 3.87 5.64 -25.24
CA THR A 37 3.86 6.99 -25.80
C THR A 37 3.64 8.09 -24.75
N THR A 38 3.22 7.74 -23.54
CA THR A 38 2.95 8.72 -22.48
C THR A 38 4.27 9.23 -21.87
N PRO A 39 4.50 10.56 -21.84
CA PRO A 39 5.69 11.12 -21.20
C PRO A 39 5.74 10.81 -19.69
N PRO A 40 6.94 10.69 -19.09
CA PRO A 40 7.09 10.35 -17.67
C PRO A 40 6.30 11.25 -16.71
N ASP A 41 6.27 12.57 -16.93
CA ASP A 41 5.53 13.50 -16.06
C ASP A 41 4.01 13.24 -16.09
N ALA A 42 3.48 12.88 -17.25
CA ALA A 42 2.07 12.53 -17.40
C ALA A 42 1.76 11.17 -16.75
N LYS A 43 2.67 10.19 -16.85
CA LYS A 43 2.56 8.92 -16.12
C LYS A 43 2.55 9.15 -14.62
N LEU A 44 3.45 10.01 -14.11
CA LEU A 44 3.53 10.36 -12.70
C LEU A 44 2.21 10.96 -12.20
N GLN A 45 1.59 11.86 -12.97
CA GLN A 45 0.27 12.41 -12.65
C GLN A 45 -0.82 11.34 -12.63
N CYS A 46 -0.81 10.39 -13.56
CA CYS A 46 -1.77 9.30 -13.58
C CYS A 46 -1.62 8.38 -12.37
N VAL A 47 -0.39 8.03 -11.98
CA VAL A 47 -0.11 7.25 -10.75
C VAL A 47 -0.58 8.03 -9.52
N ALA A 48 -0.34 9.34 -9.46
CA ALA A 48 -0.82 10.18 -8.35
C ALA A 48 -2.36 10.18 -8.25
N HIS A 49 -3.06 10.29 -9.38
CA HIS A 49 -4.51 10.22 -9.39
C HIS A 49 -5.02 8.86 -8.90
N LEU A 50 -4.46 7.76 -9.41
CA LEU A 50 -4.81 6.40 -8.98
C LEU A 50 -4.57 6.22 -7.47
N ALA A 51 -3.42 6.67 -6.95
CA ALA A 51 -3.11 6.61 -5.52
C ALA A 51 -4.13 7.37 -4.66
N ASN A 52 -4.55 8.56 -5.11
CA ASN A 52 -5.58 9.37 -4.45
C ASN A 52 -6.96 8.66 -4.45
N PHE A 53 -7.32 7.95 -5.53
CA PHE A 53 -8.55 7.14 -5.55
C PHE A 53 -8.49 5.95 -4.59
N GLY A 54 -7.31 5.42 -4.32
CA GLY A 54 -7.07 4.37 -3.34
C GLY A 54 -7.42 4.75 -1.90
N TYR A 55 -7.60 6.04 -1.59
CA TYR A 55 -8.00 6.48 -0.25
C TYR A 55 -9.48 6.21 0.07
N ASP A 56 -10.36 6.17 -0.93
CA ASP A 56 -11.82 5.99 -0.73
C ASP A 56 -12.25 4.56 -1.14
N PRO A 57 -12.72 3.73 -0.19
CA PRO A 57 -13.14 2.35 -0.45
C PRO A 57 -14.22 2.18 -1.51
N ILE A 58 -14.99 3.24 -1.83
CA ILE A 58 -15.95 3.21 -2.95
C ILE A 58 -15.27 2.82 -4.28
N ASN A 59 -13.99 3.17 -4.44
CA ASN A 59 -13.25 2.90 -5.67
C ASN A 59 -12.67 1.49 -5.72
N TYR A 60 -12.61 0.75 -4.61
CA TYR A 60 -11.87 -0.52 -4.53
C TYR A 60 -12.33 -1.54 -5.56
N MET A 61 -13.64 -1.62 -5.83
CA MET A 61 -14.16 -2.53 -6.87
C MET A 61 -13.72 -2.14 -8.28
N HIS A 62 -13.45 -0.87 -8.54
CA HIS A 62 -12.87 -0.44 -9.81
C HIS A 62 -11.38 -0.73 -9.85
N LEU A 63 -10.66 -0.43 -8.77
CA LEU A 63 -9.20 -0.66 -8.68
C LEU A 63 -8.84 -2.14 -8.80
N LEU A 64 -9.61 -3.03 -8.16
CA LEU A 64 -9.45 -4.49 -8.32
C LEU A 64 -9.72 -4.94 -9.76
N ARG A 65 -10.80 -4.45 -10.39
CA ARG A 65 -11.15 -4.83 -11.78
C ARG A 65 -10.13 -4.35 -12.81
N LEU A 66 -9.43 -3.27 -12.50
CA LEU A 66 -8.44 -2.64 -13.36
C LEU A 66 -6.99 -3.03 -13.00
N ASN A 67 -6.79 -3.98 -12.06
CA ASN A 67 -5.47 -4.44 -11.63
C ASN A 67 -4.53 -3.30 -11.21
N VAL A 68 -5.09 -2.26 -10.54
CA VAL A 68 -4.31 -1.06 -10.20
C VAL A 68 -3.21 -1.36 -9.17
N LEU A 69 -3.39 -2.39 -8.34
CA LEU A 69 -2.34 -2.79 -7.41
C LEU A 69 -1.11 -3.33 -8.15
N ASP A 70 -1.31 -4.17 -9.16
CA ASP A 70 -0.21 -4.74 -9.96
C ASP A 70 0.59 -3.59 -10.61
N LEU A 71 -0.11 -2.59 -11.15
CA LEU A 71 0.50 -1.36 -11.66
C LEU A 71 1.33 -0.63 -10.60
N PHE A 72 0.85 -0.50 -9.37
CA PHE A 72 1.65 0.13 -8.30
C PHE A 72 2.88 -0.70 -7.94
N VAL A 73 2.76 -2.04 -7.90
CA VAL A 73 3.89 -2.93 -7.61
C VAL A 73 4.96 -2.80 -8.69
N ASP A 74 4.57 -2.84 -9.96
CA ASP A 74 5.49 -2.68 -11.11
C ASP A 74 6.21 -1.32 -11.07
N VAL A 75 5.45 -0.23 -10.84
CA VAL A 75 6.03 1.13 -10.76
C VAL A 75 6.97 1.27 -9.57
N LEU A 76 6.65 0.65 -8.42
CA LEU A 76 7.52 0.66 -7.25
C LEU A 76 8.80 -0.12 -7.52
N ASP A 77 8.70 -1.32 -8.11
CA ASP A 77 9.85 -2.16 -8.44
C ASP A 77 10.82 -1.44 -9.40
N GLU A 78 10.30 -0.91 -10.51
CA GLU A 78 11.10 -0.15 -11.48
C GLU A 78 11.79 1.05 -10.82
N ALA A 79 11.08 1.78 -9.97
CA ALA A 79 11.62 2.96 -9.30
C ALA A 79 12.72 2.61 -8.27
N LEU A 80 12.57 1.51 -7.53
CA LEU A 80 13.55 1.05 -6.53
C LEU A 80 14.78 0.39 -7.15
N GLN A 81 14.65 -0.25 -8.31
CA GLN A 81 15.76 -0.87 -9.02
C GLN A 81 16.63 0.13 -9.81
N SER A 82 16.21 1.39 -9.93
CA SER A 82 16.98 2.42 -10.64
C SER A 82 18.42 2.53 -10.09
N PRO A 83 19.47 2.42 -10.93
CA PRO A 83 20.87 2.45 -10.49
C PRO A 83 21.25 3.72 -9.72
N SER A 84 20.55 4.82 -9.99
CA SER A 84 20.64 6.05 -9.22
C SER A 84 19.24 6.61 -8.94
N ALA A 85 19.04 7.07 -7.71
CA ALA A 85 17.84 7.80 -7.36
C ALA A 85 17.85 9.18 -8.03
N THR A 86 16.78 9.50 -8.74
CA THR A 86 16.49 10.83 -9.27
C THR A 86 15.24 11.37 -8.58
N GLU A 87 14.97 12.66 -8.70
CA GLU A 87 13.71 13.23 -8.19
C GLU A 87 12.49 12.54 -8.81
N MET A 88 12.58 12.16 -10.09
CA MET A 88 11.52 11.47 -10.82
C MET A 88 11.30 10.05 -10.29
N THR A 89 12.34 9.23 -10.18
CA THR A 89 12.20 7.84 -9.66
C THR A 89 11.77 7.86 -8.19
N THR A 90 12.27 8.80 -7.39
CA THR A 90 11.82 9.02 -6.01
C THR A 90 10.31 9.35 -5.97
N SER A 91 9.83 10.16 -6.90
CA SER A 91 8.41 10.53 -6.97
C SER A 91 7.52 9.36 -7.41
N PHE A 92 7.97 8.54 -8.35
CA PHE A 92 7.28 7.31 -8.73
C PHE A 92 7.18 6.34 -7.55
N ALA A 93 8.30 6.04 -6.89
CA ALA A 93 8.31 5.18 -5.70
C ALA A 93 7.36 5.70 -4.61
N ARG A 94 7.38 7.01 -4.37
CA ARG A 94 6.53 7.66 -3.36
C ARG A 94 5.04 7.53 -3.67
N LEU A 95 4.64 7.74 -4.91
CA LEU A 95 3.22 7.68 -5.29
C LEU A 95 2.72 6.24 -5.35
N ALA A 96 3.53 5.32 -5.90
CA ALA A 96 3.20 3.90 -5.94
C ALA A 96 3.06 3.30 -4.53
N MET A 97 4.03 3.57 -3.64
CA MET A 97 3.98 3.09 -2.26
C MET A 97 2.81 3.70 -1.47
N GLN A 98 2.45 4.97 -1.72
CA GLN A 98 1.23 5.56 -1.15
C GLN A 98 -0.03 4.85 -1.66
N GLY A 99 -0.10 4.55 -2.95
CA GLY A 99 -1.21 3.80 -3.55
C GLY A 99 -1.39 2.42 -2.92
N ILE A 100 -0.28 1.68 -2.75
CA ILE A 100 -0.25 0.39 -2.04
C ILE A 100 -0.73 0.56 -0.59
N CYS A 101 -0.16 1.52 0.14
CA CYS A 101 -0.51 1.77 1.54
C CYS A 101 -1.99 2.09 1.73
N ASN A 102 -2.57 2.87 0.80
CA ASN A 102 -3.98 3.27 0.85
C ASN A 102 -4.95 2.09 0.72
N VAL A 103 -4.55 0.98 0.09
CA VAL A 103 -5.41 -0.21 -0.12
C VAL A 103 -5.04 -1.40 0.77
N ALA A 104 -3.87 -1.38 1.41
CA ALA A 104 -3.30 -2.52 2.13
C ALA A 104 -4.11 -3.00 3.36
N ALA A 105 -5.01 -2.18 3.89
CA ALA A 105 -5.89 -2.59 4.98
C ALA A 105 -7.08 -3.45 4.52
N ASP A 106 -7.38 -3.51 3.22
CA ASP A 106 -8.49 -4.31 2.68
C ASP A 106 -8.01 -5.73 2.30
N PRO A 107 -8.64 -6.80 2.83
CA PRO A 107 -8.18 -8.18 2.64
C PRO A 107 -8.05 -8.61 1.17
N ARG A 108 -8.83 -8.02 0.25
CA ARG A 108 -8.75 -8.37 -1.17
C ARG A 108 -7.44 -7.90 -1.78
N PHE A 109 -6.94 -6.73 -1.37
CA PHE A 109 -5.64 -6.24 -1.81
C PHE A 109 -4.49 -6.92 -1.07
N GLN A 110 -4.68 -7.36 0.17
CA GLN A 110 -3.68 -8.17 0.88
C GLN A 110 -3.40 -9.49 0.15
N VAL A 111 -4.45 -10.16 -0.34
CA VAL A 111 -4.30 -11.35 -1.19
C VAL A 111 -3.47 -11.03 -2.43
N LEU A 112 -3.79 -9.95 -3.13
CA LEU A 112 -3.06 -9.56 -4.33
C LEU A 112 -1.60 -9.16 -4.02
N LEU A 113 -1.33 -8.48 -2.90
CA LEU A 113 0.04 -8.15 -2.48
C LEU A 113 0.89 -9.41 -2.30
N MET A 114 0.32 -10.45 -1.70
CA MET A 114 1.03 -11.73 -1.52
C MET A 114 1.17 -12.50 -2.84
N GLN A 115 0.17 -12.45 -3.71
CA GLN A 115 0.24 -13.08 -5.04
C GLN A 115 1.27 -12.43 -5.96
N ASN A 116 1.51 -11.12 -5.81
CA ASN A 116 2.53 -10.38 -6.54
C ASN A 116 3.93 -10.43 -5.90
N ASP A 117 4.12 -11.23 -4.84
CA ASP A 117 5.37 -11.23 -4.05
C ASP A 117 5.85 -9.82 -3.68
N ALA A 118 4.91 -8.96 -3.27
CA ALA A 118 5.18 -7.54 -3.06
C ALA A 118 5.90 -7.27 -1.72
N LEU A 119 5.94 -8.24 -0.81
CA LEU A 119 6.46 -8.04 0.54
C LEU A 119 7.94 -7.60 0.58
N PRO A 120 8.87 -8.21 -0.18
CA PRO A 120 10.25 -7.71 -0.29
C PRO A 120 10.33 -6.25 -0.76
N LEU A 121 9.47 -5.83 -1.68
CA LEU A 121 9.42 -4.44 -2.17
C LEU A 121 8.92 -3.47 -1.10
N VAL A 122 7.90 -3.86 -0.33
CA VAL A 122 7.41 -3.05 0.80
C VAL A 122 8.51 -2.91 1.88
N VAL A 123 9.25 -3.98 2.15
CA VAL A 123 10.39 -3.95 3.09
C VAL A 123 11.52 -3.07 2.57
N ALA A 124 11.84 -3.13 1.28
CA ALA A 124 12.82 -2.23 0.67
C ALA A 124 12.37 -0.76 0.74
N ALA A 125 11.10 -0.48 0.41
CA ALA A 125 10.50 0.85 0.51
C ALA A 125 10.55 1.41 1.95
N SER A 126 10.47 0.55 2.98
CA SER A 126 10.58 0.96 4.39
C SER A 126 12.00 1.38 4.84
N GLN A 127 12.97 1.30 3.94
CA GLN A 127 14.38 1.61 4.21
C GLN A 127 14.94 2.76 3.36
N VAL A 128 14.18 3.29 2.41
CA VAL A 128 14.64 4.38 1.55
C VAL A 128 14.76 5.70 2.31
N GLU A 129 15.55 6.63 1.76
CA GLU A 129 15.75 7.96 2.36
C GLU A 129 14.48 8.83 2.29
N ASP A 130 13.65 8.67 1.25
CA ASP A 130 12.41 9.43 1.14
C ASP A 130 11.44 9.09 2.28
N LYS A 131 11.23 10.07 3.15
CA LYS A 131 10.41 9.91 4.36
C LYS A 131 9.01 9.40 4.06
N ALA A 132 8.37 9.90 2.99
CA ALA A 132 6.99 9.57 2.68
C ALA A 132 6.86 8.12 2.18
N THR A 133 7.76 7.69 1.30
CA THR A 133 7.86 6.28 0.88
C THR A 133 8.13 5.38 2.07
N ARG A 134 9.10 5.74 2.91
CA ARG A 134 9.48 4.98 4.10
C ARG A 134 8.34 4.77 5.08
N VAL A 135 7.62 5.84 5.43
CA VAL A 135 6.45 5.76 6.32
C VAL A 135 5.32 4.95 5.68
N SER A 136 5.10 5.08 4.37
CA SER A 136 4.06 4.30 3.66
C SER A 136 4.40 2.81 3.66
N GLY A 137 5.67 2.45 3.46
CA GLY A 137 6.17 1.09 3.58
C GLY A 137 5.95 0.51 4.98
N LEU A 138 6.38 1.22 6.03
CA LEU A 138 6.19 0.80 7.43
C LEU A 138 4.71 0.65 7.80
N THR A 139 3.87 1.60 7.37
CA THR A 139 2.42 1.55 7.61
C THR A 139 1.78 0.37 6.89
N THR A 140 2.24 0.05 5.68
CA THR A 140 1.78 -1.14 4.95
C THR A 140 2.13 -2.42 5.71
N LEU A 141 3.37 -2.55 6.19
CA LEU A 141 3.77 -3.69 7.04
C LEU A 141 2.89 -3.80 8.28
N PHE A 142 2.56 -2.67 8.91
CA PHE A 142 1.65 -2.62 10.05
C PHE A 142 0.26 -3.17 9.70
N PHE A 143 -0.36 -2.72 8.60
CA PHE A 143 -1.67 -3.22 8.18
C PHE A 143 -1.68 -4.72 7.87
N LEU A 144 -0.57 -5.25 7.35
CA LEU A 144 -0.43 -6.67 7.06
C LEU A 144 -0.32 -7.54 8.32
N LEU A 145 -0.04 -6.99 9.50
CA LEU A 145 -0.05 -7.76 10.75
C LEU A 145 -1.44 -8.27 11.14
N ASP A 146 -2.47 -7.52 10.78
CA ASP A 146 -3.89 -7.85 11.03
C ASP A 146 -4.53 -8.64 9.88
N ALA A 147 -3.74 -9.00 8.85
CA ALA A 147 -4.22 -9.84 7.77
C ALA A 147 -4.51 -11.27 8.28
N PRO A 148 -5.50 -11.98 7.71
CA PRO A 148 -5.75 -13.38 8.04
C PRO A 148 -4.48 -14.23 7.84
N PRO A 149 -4.14 -15.17 8.75
CA PRO A 149 -2.91 -15.97 8.65
C PRO A 149 -2.82 -16.84 7.38
N ASN A 150 -3.96 -17.17 6.76
CA ASN A 150 -4.02 -17.88 5.49
C ASN A 150 -3.74 -16.99 4.27
N VAL A 151 -3.72 -15.67 4.45
CA VAL A 151 -3.35 -14.68 3.43
C VAL A 151 -1.89 -14.27 3.64
N VAL A 152 -1.55 -13.78 4.83
CA VAL A 152 -0.17 -13.41 5.19
C VAL A 152 0.33 -14.39 6.25
N PRO A 153 1.17 -15.38 5.89
CA PRO A 153 1.71 -16.32 6.85
C PRO A 153 2.54 -15.60 7.92
N GLU A 154 2.37 -15.96 9.19
CA GLU A 154 3.13 -15.36 10.28
C GLU A 154 4.64 -15.46 10.08
N ALA A 155 5.11 -16.58 9.51
CA ALA A 155 6.52 -16.79 9.19
C ALA A 155 7.08 -15.78 8.18
N ALA A 156 6.23 -15.25 7.28
CA ALA A 156 6.63 -14.30 6.25
C ALA A 156 6.73 -12.86 6.79
N LEU A 157 6.04 -12.55 7.89
CA LEU A 157 5.96 -11.19 8.42
C LEU A 157 6.22 -11.12 9.93
N ARG A 158 5.28 -11.62 10.74
CA ARG A 158 5.29 -11.48 12.21
C ARG A 158 6.50 -12.15 12.86
N LYS A 159 6.98 -13.26 12.30
CA LYS A 159 8.12 -14.05 12.81
C LYS A 159 9.39 -13.90 11.96
N ASP A 160 9.36 -13.03 10.94
CA ASP A 160 10.53 -12.80 10.08
C ASP A 160 11.56 -11.89 10.78
N ALA A 161 12.73 -12.46 11.10
CA ALA A 161 13.77 -11.75 11.84
C ALA A 161 14.36 -10.57 11.05
N SER A 162 14.37 -10.64 9.71
CA SER A 162 14.92 -9.58 8.87
C SER A 162 14.00 -8.35 8.87
N ILE A 163 12.69 -8.57 8.78
CA ILE A 163 11.69 -7.50 8.86
C ILE A 163 11.71 -6.88 10.25
N HIS A 164 11.78 -7.69 11.32
CA HIS A 164 11.92 -7.17 12.68
C HIS A 164 13.16 -6.29 12.86
N ALA A 165 14.31 -6.69 12.30
CA ALA A 165 15.52 -5.88 12.36
C ALA A 165 15.35 -4.54 11.64
N VAL A 166 14.77 -4.54 10.44
CA VAL A 166 14.47 -3.33 9.66
C VAL A 166 13.54 -2.39 10.44
N VAL A 167 12.46 -2.92 10.99
CA VAL A 167 11.49 -2.12 11.75
C VAL A 167 12.08 -1.61 13.06
N ALA A 168 12.92 -2.40 13.74
CA ALA A 168 13.60 -1.97 14.97
C ALA A 168 14.57 -0.79 14.73
N VAL A 169 15.23 -0.75 13.57
CA VAL A 169 16.02 0.42 13.15
C VAL A 169 15.11 1.63 12.93
N ALA A 170 14.00 1.47 12.21
CA ALA A 170 13.03 2.54 11.99
C ALA A 170 12.45 3.08 13.31
N ALA A 171 12.15 2.20 14.26
CA ALA A 171 11.60 2.52 15.58
C ALA A 171 12.52 3.38 16.46
N ARG A 172 13.78 3.56 16.05
CA ARG A 172 14.81 4.40 16.72
C ARG A 172 15.24 5.61 15.87
N ALA A 173 14.55 5.87 14.75
CA ALA A 173 14.87 7.00 13.88
C ALA A 173 14.67 8.34 14.59
N SER A 174 15.41 9.37 14.16
CA SER A 174 15.23 10.75 14.63
C SER A 174 13.86 11.31 14.21
N GLU A 175 13.36 10.89 13.06
CA GLU A 175 12.08 11.34 12.53
C GLU A 175 10.94 10.68 13.30
N THR A 176 10.25 11.46 14.12
CA THR A 176 9.20 10.99 15.04
C THR A 176 8.13 10.13 14.35
N VAL A 177 7.72 10.48 13.13
CA VAL A 177 6.71 9.69 12.40
C VAL A 177 7.24 8.30 12.00
N ILE A 178 8.51 8.18 11.61
CA ILE A 178 9.13 6.90 11.28
C ILE A 178 9.29 6.08 12.57
N ALA A 179 9.82 6.70 13.63
CA ALA A 179 9.98 6.06 14.93
C ALA A 179 8.67 5.51 15.48
N ASN A 180 7.62 6.35 15.53
CA ASN A 180 6.33 5.94 16.06
C ASN A 180 5.66 4.84 15.22
N THR A 181 5.78 4.90 13.89
CA THR A 181 5.22 3.85 13.02
C THR A 181 5.94 2.51 13.24
N GLY A 182 7.27 2.54 13.38
CA GLY A 182 8.05 1.34 13.71
C GLY A 182 7.72 0.78 15.10
N GLN A 183 7.57 1.64 16.11
CA GLN A 183 7.15 1.21 17.45
C GLN A 183 5.74 0.62 17.45
N ALA A 184 4.81 1.18 16.66
CA ALA A 184 3.45 0.64 16.54
C ALA A 184 3.45 -0.78 15.96
N PHE A 185 4.25 -1.05 14.93
CA PHE A 185 4.43 -2.40 14.39
C PHE A 185 4.96 -3.38 15.45
N LEU A 186 6.02 -3.00 16.17
CA LEU A 186 6.61 -3.88 17.19
C LEU A 186 5.65 -4.13 18.37
N SER A 187 4.92 -3.10 18.82
CA SER A 187 3.88 -3.24 19.85
C SER A 187 2.79 -4.22 19.39
N ARG A 188 2.31 -4.05 18.16
CA ARG A 188 1.25 -4.91 17.61
C ARG A 188 1.69 -6.37 17.48
N CYS A 189 2.93 -6.62 17.07
CA CYS A 189 3.51 -7.97 17.09
C CYS A 189 3.50 -8.59 18.50
N ALA A 190 3.83 -7.80 19.53
CA ALA A 190 3.86 -8.29 20.91
C ALA A 190 2.45 -8.59 21.46
N GLU A 191 1.47 -7.74 21.12
CA GLU A 191 0.06 -7.94 21.44
C GLU A 191 -0.47 -9.24 20.83
N LEU A 192 -0.27 -9.44 19.53
CA LEU A 192 -0.72 -10.64 18.83
C LEU A 192 -0.09 -11.91 19.39
N ALA A 193 1.22 -11.88 19.72
CA ALA A 193 1.87 -13.02 20.34
C ALA A 193 1.34 -13.35 21.75
N ALA A 194 0.88 -12.34 22.49
CA ALA A 194 0.25 -12.56 23.79
C ALA A 194 -1.14 -13.18 23.65
N ASP A 195 -1.92 -12.73 22.66
CA ASP A 195 -3.24 -13.30 22.33
C ASP A 195 -3.12 -14.78 21.91
N ASP A 196 -2.16 -15.09 21.02
CA ASP A 196 -1.89 -16.46 20.57
C ASP A 196 -1.57 -17.40 21.76
N ALA A 197 -0.75 -16.93 22.71
CA ALA A 197 -0.37 -17.71 23.90
C ALA A 197 -1.55 -17.93 24.86
N LEU A 198 -2.49 -16.99 24.95
CA LEU A 198 -3.70 -17.14 25.76
C LEU A 198 -4.65 -18.17 25.14
N ASP A 199 -4.80 -18.15 23.82
CA ASP A 199 -5.65 -19.11 23.10
C ASP A 199 -5.10 -20.54 23.20
N GLU A 200 -3.79 -20.73 23.03
CA GLU A 200 -3.14 -22.03 23.22
C GLU A 200 -3.34 -22.57 24.65
N ALA A 201 -3.19 -21.71 25.67
CA ALA A 201 -3.42 -22.08 27.06
C ALA A 201 -4.89 -22.40 27.37
N ALA A 202 -5.84 -21.79 26.65
CA ALA A 202 -7.26 -22.08 26.79
C ALA A 202 -7.65 -23.41 26.13
N MET A 203 -7.09 -23.74 24.97
CA MET A 203 -7.33 -25.03 24.30
C MET A 203 -6.68 -26.23 25.00
N ALA A 204 -5.64 -26.00 25.79
CA ALA A 204 -4.96 -27.04 26.56
C ALA A 204 -5.68 -27.44 27.88
N ARG A 205 -6.80 -26.78 28.22
CA ARG A 205 -7.63 -27.04 29.42
C ARG A 205 -8.90 -27.80 29.05
#